data_AF-A0A958P5K5-F1
#
_entry.id   AF-A0A958P5K5-F1
#
_cell.length_a   1.000
_cell.length_b   1.000
_cell.length_c   1.000
_cell.angle_alpha   90.00
_cell.angle_beta   90.00
_cell.angle_gamma   90.00
#
_symmetry.space_group_name_H-M   'P 1'
#
loop_
_entity.id
_entity.type
_entity.pdbx_description
1 polymer ?
#
loop_
_entity_poly.entity_id
_entity_poly.type
_entity_poly.pdbx_seq_one_letter_code
_entity_poly.pdbx_strand_id
1 'polypeptide(L)'
;MTPKYDLKQMQSLVQAGDLDKIWFSAPSRSVYEVIRVFKESDAPKNYEEAIDFILKGLLALTEDHFVKVSPQWDNEFADVYGLEFENLPWFVKFILKDGELEEISFHPPKEEMKTVSGKVIPPEEKKDG
;
A
#
# COMPACT_ATOMS: atom_id res chain seq x y z
N MET A 1 -3.01 0.56 19.72
CA MET A 1 -1.79 0.51 18.89
C MET A 1 -1.86 1.69 17.94
N THR A 2 -0.76 2.38 17.68
CA THR A 2 -0.75 3.58 16.82
C THR A 2 0.30 3.42 15.72
N PRO A 3 0.10 4.04 14.55
CA PRO A 3 1.14 4.16 13.54
C PRO A 3 2.42 4.76 14.10
N LYS A 4 3.57 4.37 13.54
CA LYS A 4 4.87 4.99 13.81
C LYS A 4 5.00 6.33 13.08
N TYR A 5 4.45 6.42 11.88
CA TYR A 5 4.60 7.55 10.98
C TYR A 5 3.32 8.40 10.91
N ASP A 6 3.48 9.71 10.71
CA ASP A 6 2.34 10.61 10.47
C ASP A 6 1.79 10.38 9.06
N LEU A 7 0.56 9.89 8.98
CA LEU A 7 -0.11 9.62 7.72
C LEU A 7 -0.28 10.89 6.87
N LYS A 8 -0.49 12.05 7.50
CA LYS A 8 -0.63 13.33 6.78
C LYS A 8 0.68 13.74 6.12
N GLN A 9 1.81 13.45 6.76
CA GLN A 9 3.12 13.70 6.18
C GLN A 9 3.31 12.84 4.92
N MET A 10 3.01 11.54 5.00
CA MET A 10 3.05 10.65 3.83
C MET A 10 2.14 11.17 2.70
N GLN A 11 0.89 11.52 3.01
CA GLN A 11 -0.05 12.02 2.00
C GLN A 11 0.41 13.33 1.36
N SER A 12 1.05 14.21 2.13
CA SER A 12 1.62 15.46 1.61
C SER A 12 2.76 15.19 0.61
N LEU A 13 3.61 14.19 0.88
CA LEU A 13 4.67 13.76 -0.05
C LEU A 13 4.09 13.20 -1.35
N VAL A 14 3.06 12.35 -1.25
CA VAL A 14 2.37 11.80 -2.43
C VAL A 14 1.68 12.90 -3.25
N GLN A 15 1.01 13.85 -2.59
CA GLN A 15 0.33 14.98 -3.25
C GLN A 15 1.30 15.96 -3.92
N ALA A 16 2.51 16.12 -3.38
CA ALA A 16 3.53 16.96 -4.00
C ALA A 16 3.96 16.42 -5.38
N GLY A 17 3.74 15.13 -5.65
CA GLY A 17 4.05 14.50 -6.94
C GLY A 17 5.54 14.40 -7.23
N ASP A 18 6.38 14.58 -6.22
CA ASP A 18 7.84 14.49 -6.32
C ASP A 18 8.24 13.00 -6.29
N LEU A 19 8.15 12.35 -7.46
CA LEU A 19 8.41 10.92 -7.60
C LEU A 19 9.85 10.52 -7.19
N ASP A 20 10.79 11.48 -7.21
CA ASP A 20 12.17 11.25 -6.76
C ASP A 20 12.23 10.98 -5.24
N LYS A 21 11.22 11.40 -4.48
CA LYS A 21 11.05 11.14 -3.03
C LYS A 21 10.17 9.95 -2.72
N ILE A 22 9.72 9.22 -3.74
CA ILE A 22 8.82 8.07 -3.62
C ILE A 22 9.57 6.84 -4.10
N TRP A 23 10.23 6.17 -3.16
CA TRP A 23 11.01 4.99 -3.44
C TRP A 23 10.17 3.72 -3.28
N PHE A 24 9.78 3.14 -4.42
CA PHE A 24 9.35 1.76 -4.44
C PHE A 24 10.59 0.87 -4.27
N SER A 25 10.77 0.20 -3.11
CA SER A 25 11.95 -0.65 -2.88
C SER A 25 12.12 -1.79 -3.89
N ALA A 26 11.06 -2.08 -4.64
CA ALA A 26 11.14 -2.65 -5.98
C ALA A 26 9.97 -2.07 -6.80
N PRO A 27 10.19 -1.07 -7.67
CA PRO A 27 9.14 -0.51 -8.52
C PRO A 27 8.51 -1.55 -9.45
N SER A 28 9.12 -2.74 -9.56
CA SER A 28 8.55 -3.89 -10.22
C SER A 28 7.43 -4.54 -9.42
N ARG A 29 7.61 -4.90 -8.14
CA ARG A 29 6.69 -5.86 -7.48
C ARG A 29 5.30 -5.28 -7.24
N SER A 30 5.20 -4.13 -6.55
CA SER A 30 3.91 -3.51 -6.26
C SER A 30 3.16 -3.14 -7.54
N VAL A 31 3.87 -2.57 -8.52
CA VAL A 31 3.27 -2.18 -9.80
C VAL A 31 2.82 -3.42 -10.59
N TYR A 32 3.63 -4.47 -10.66
CA TYR A 32 3.25 -5.72 -11.34
C TYR A 32 2.11 -6.46 -10.63
N GLU A 33 1.99 -6.38 -9.30
CA GLU A 33 0.84 -6.94 -8.58
C GLU A 33 -0.45 -6.19 -8.95
N VAL A 34 -0.42 -4.87 -9.05
CA VAL A 34 -1.56 -4.08 -9.53
C VAL A 34 -1.91 -4.46 -10.97
N ILE A 35 -0.92 -4.49 -11.88
CA ILE A 35 -1.16 -4.91 -13.27
C ILE A 35 -1.74 -6.32 -13.32
N ARG A 36 -1.23 -7.26 -12.52
CA ARG A 36 -1.71 -8.65 -12.45
C ARG A 36 -3.17 -8.72 -12.03
N VAL A 37 -3.56 -8.00 -10.98
CA VAL A 37 -4.93 -7.99 -10.46
C VAL A 37 -5.92 -7.48 -11.52
N PHE A 38 -5.54 -6.45 -12.27
CA PHE A 38 -6.42 -5.84 -13.29
C PHE A 38 -6.30 -6.46 -14.69
N LYS A 39 -5.38 -7.40 -14.92
CA LYS A 39 -5.05 -7.94 -16.25
C LYS A 39 -6.25 -8.43 -17.06
N GLU A 40 -7.23 -9.03 -16.40
CA GLU A 40 -8.44 -9.61 -17.02
C GLU A 40 -9.71 -8.81 -16.70
N SER A 41 -9.57 -7.62 -16.11
CA SER A 41 -10.69 -6.72 -15.86
C SER A 41 -11.12 -5.99 -17.13
N ASP A 42 -12.28 -5.33 -17.09
CA ASP A 42 -12.75 -4.45 -18.17
C ASP A 42 -11.86 -3.19 -18.35
N ALA A 43 -10.98 -2.91 -17.38
CA ALA A 43 -10.06 -1.77 -17.38
C ALA A 43 -8.65 -2.21 -16.94
N PRO A 44 -7.92 -2.98 -17.77
CA PRO A 44 -6.56 -3.42 -17.45
C PRO A 44 -5.64 -2.20 -17.32
N LYS A 45 -4.75 -2.25 -16.33
CA LYS A 45 -3.82 -1.15 -16.04
C LYS A 45 -2.48 -1.39 -16.70
N ASN A 46 -1.94 -0.36 -17.35
CA ASN A 46 -0.54 -0.30 -17.76
C ASN A 46 0.36 0.12 -16.57
N TYR A 47 1.65 0.29 -16.83
CA TYR A 47 2.63 0.63 -15.79
C TYR A 47 2.36 1.99 -15.11
N GLU A 48 2.10 3.03 -15.89
CA GLU A 48 1.82 4.38 -15.37
C GLU A 48 0.49 4.42 -14.60
N GLU A 49 -0.54 3.76 -15.12
CA GLU A 49 -1.86 3.64 -14.46
C GLU A 49 -1.78 2.85 -13.16
N ALA A 50 -0.89 1.85 -13.08
CA ALA A 50 -0.65 1.10 -11.87
C ALA A 50 0.11 1.92 -10.81
N ILE A 51 1.06 2.77 -11.22
CA ILE A 51 1.67 3.74 -10.30
C ILE A 51 0.62 4.71 -9.76
N ASP A 52 -0.17 5.34 -10.64
CA ASP A 52 -1.23 6.27 -10.25
C ASP A 52 -2.25 5.60 -9.30
N PHE A 53 -2.60 4.34 -9.56
CA PHE A 53 -3.46 3.55 -8.68
C PHE A 53 -2.86 3.39 -7.27
N ILE A 54 -1.57 3.08 -7.15
CA ILE A 54 -0.89 2.94 -5.85
C ILE A 54 -0.88 4.28 -5.11
N LEU A 55 -0.55 5.37 -5.80
CA LEU A 55 -0.53 6.71 -5.20
C LEU A 55 -1.93 7.10 -4.70
N LYS A 56 -2.98 6.85 -5.47
CA LYS A 56 -4.37 7.06 -5.04
C LYS A 56 -4.75 6.19 -3.84
N GLY A 57 -4.31 4.92 -3.82
CA GLY A 57 -4.52 4.02 -2.68
C GLY A 57 -3.84 4.53 -1.40
N LEU A 58 -2.62 5.05 -1.51
CA LEU A 58 -1.92 5.70 -0.38
C LEU A 58 -2.69 6.93 0.12
N LEU A 59 -3.21 7.78 -0.79
CA LEU A 59 -4.03 8.93 -0.42
C LEU A 59 -5.37 8.55 0.22
N ALA A 60 -5.90 7.36 -0.07
CA ALA A 60 -7.15 6.85 0.51
C ALA A 60 -6.97 6.27 1.93
N LEU A 61 -5.73 6.12 2.41
CA LEU A 61 -5.49 5.65 3.77
C LEU A 61 -6.04 6.62 4.82
N THR A 62 -6.50 6.06 5.93
CA THR A 62 -6.92 6.77 7.14
C THR A 62 -6.33 6.03 8.35
N GLU A 63 -6.39 6.64 9.53
CA GLU A 63 -5.92 5.99 10.76
C GLU A 63 -6.68 4.67 11.04
N ASP A 64 -7.94 4.58 10.64
CA ASP A 64 -8.80 3.40 10.81
C ASP A 64 -8.32 2.18 10.02
N HIS A 65 -7.52 2.38 8.97
CA HIS A 65 -6.94 1.32 8.14
C HIS A 65 -5.67 0.71 8.74
N PHE A 66 -5.13 1.30 9.82
CA PHE A 66 -3.90 0.81 10.42
C PHE A 66 -4.07 -0.60 10.99
N VAL A 67 -3.06 -1.45 10.80
CA VAL A 67 -3.06 -2.85 11.27
C VAL A 67 -1.99 -3.04 12.35
N LYS A 68 -0.73 -2.75 12.02
CA LYS A 68 0.41 -2.95 12.94
C LYS A 68 1.65 -2.20 12.49
N VAL A 69 2.59 -2.05 13.41
CA VAL A 69 4.00 -1.77 13.10
C VAL A 69 4.71 -3.11 12.84
N SER A 70 5.36 -3.26 11.69
CA SER A 70 6.14 -4.44 11.33
C SER A 70 7.63 -4.12 11.41
N PRO A 71 8.44 -4.88 12.17
CA PRO A 71 9.89 -4.76 12.10
C PRO A 71 10.39 -5.12 10.68
N GLN A 72 11.40 -4.40 10.23
CA GLN A 72 12.18 -4.64 9.02
C GLN A 72 13.64 -4.93 9.39
N TRP A 73 14.46 -5.12 8.38
CA TRP A 73 15.90 -5.30 8.52
C TRP A 73 16.51 -3.99 9.03
N ASP A 74 17.74 -4.05 9.56
CA ASP A 74 18.49 -2.87 10.01
C ASP A 74 17.80 -2.01 11.10
N ASN A 75 16.96 -2.63 11.94
CA ASN A 75 16.19 -1.97 13.00
C ASN A 75 15.18 -0.93 12.49
N GLU A 76 14.83 -0.98 11.21
CA GLU A 76 13.76 -0.17 10.65
C GLU A 76 12.38 -0.77 11.01
N PHE A 77 11.37 0.09 11.01
CA PHE A 77 9.99 -0.32 11.28
C PHE A 77 9.08 0.25 10.20
N ALA A 78 8.19 -0.56 9.66
CA ALA A 78 7.23 -0.15 8.65
C ALA A 78 5.82 -0.16 9.22
N ASP A 79 5.02 0.83 8.88
CA ASP A 79 3.59 0.79 9.19
C ASP A 79 2.86 -0.05 8.16
N VAL A 80 1.97 -0.91 8.63
CA VAL A 80 1.14 -1.79 7.82
C VAL A 80 -0.32 -1.38 7.94
N TYR A 81 -0.97 -1.26 6.79
CA TYR A 81 -2.37 -0.90 6.64
C TYR A 81 -3.09 -1.95 5.80
N GLY A 82 -4.38 -2.11 6.10
CA GLY A 82 -5.31 -2.88 5.31
C GLY A 82 -6.38 -1.95 4.74
N LEU A 83 -6.51 -1.94 3.42
CA LEU A 83 -7.37 -1.03 2.70
C LEU A 83 -8.30 -1.82 1.76
N GLU A 84 -9.55 -1.41 1.69
CA GLU A 84 -10.43 -1.80 0.58
C GLU A 84 -10.50 -0.63 -0.39
N PHE A 85 -10.03 -0.82 -1.61
CA PHE A 85 -9.91 0.24 -2.61
C PHE A 85 -10.32 -0.31 -3.96
N GLU A 86 -11.23 0.41 -4.64
CA GLU A 86 -11.86 -0.04 -5.89
C GLU A 86 -12.51 -1.43 -5.72
N ASN A 87 -13.19 -1.64 -4.59
CA ASN A 87 -13.86 -2.89 -4.18
C ASN A 87 -12.94 -4.13 -4.08
N LEU A 88 -11.62 -3.92 -3.95
CA LEU A 88 -10.64 -4.99 -3.80
C LEU A 88 -9.85 -4.82 -2.49
N PRO A 89 -9.46 -5.92 -1.84
CA PRO A 89 -8.64 -5.87 -0.63
C PRO A 89 -7.17 -5.62 -0.98
N TRP A 90 -6.50 -4.76 -0.21
CA TRP A 90 -5.10 -4.39 -0.40
C TRP A 90 -4.33 -4.36 0.92
N PHE A 91 -3.13 -4.93 0.86
CA PHE A 91 -2.07 -4.73 1.82
C PHE A 91 -1.24 -3.53 1.41
N VAL A 92 -1.01 -2.61 2.35
CA VAL A 92 -0.17 -1.44 2.15
C VAL A 92 0.85 -1.36 3.26
N LYS A 93 2.12 -1.19 2.91
CA LYS A 93 3.23 -1.01 3.86
C LYS A 93 4.15 0.08 3.35
N PHE A 94 4.62 0.94 4.25
CA PHE A 94 5.63 1.95 3.91
C PHE A 94 6.49 2.34 5.12
N ILE A 95 7.60 3.02 4.82
CA ILE A 95 8.52 3.66 5.76
C ILE A 95 8.60 5.15 5.40
N LEU A 96 8.59 6.04 6.40
CA LEU A 96 9.02 7.42 6.19
C LEU A 96 10.41 7.61 6.80
N LYS A 97 11.36 8.03 5.97
CA LYS A 97 12.75 8.26 6.40
C LYS A 97 13.28 9.53 5.77
N ASP A 98 13.87 10.40 6.58
CA ASP A 98 14.48 11.66 6.14
C ASP A 98 13.59 12.55 5.24
N GLY A 99 12.25 12.45 5.41
CA GLY A 99 11.27 13.20 4.62
C GLY A 99 10.91 12.56 3.28
N GLU A 100 11.30 11.30 3.05
CA GLU A 100 11.02 10.51 1.86
C GLU A 100 10.14 9.31 2.20
N LEU A 101 9.38 8.86 1.20
CA LEU A 101 8.55 7.66 1.30
C LEU A 101 9.35 6.47 0.78
N GLU A 102 9.92 5.71 1.71
CA GLU A 102 10.71 4.52 1.44
C GLU A 102 9.87 3.23 1.54
N GLU A 103 10.32 2.21 0.82
CA GLU A 103 9.81 0.83 0.87
C GLU A 103 8.29 0.66 0.74
N ILE A 104 7.70 1.21 -0.33
CA ILE A 104 6.28 1.00 -0.60
C ILE A 104 6.01 -0.42 -1.08
N SER A 105 5.26 -1.19 -0.28
CA SER A 105 4.66 -2.45 -0.70
C SER A 105 3.15 -2.27 -0.84
N PHE A 106 2.63 -2.55 -2.04
CA PHE A 106 1.21 -2.43 -2.35
C PHE A 106 0.78 -3.63 -3.19
N HIS A 107 0.03 -4.55 -2.60
CA HIS A 107 -0.38 -5.80 -3.24
C HIS A 107 -1.59 -6.41 -2.53
N PRO A 108 -2.28 -7.41 -3.11
CA PRO A 108 -3.35 -8.11 -2.40
C PRO A 108 -2.85 -8.79 -1.10
N PRO A 109 -3.64 -8.84 -0.02
CA PRO A 109 -3.21 -9.47 1.21
C PRO A 109 -3.05 -10.98 1.04
N LYS A 110 -2.02 -11.56 1.63
CA LYS A 110 -1.82 -13.03 1.64
C LYS A 110 -2.56 -13.73 2.77
N GLU A 111 -2.86 -12.97 3.81
CA GLU A 111 -3.53 -13.40 5.03
C GLU A 111 -4.56 -12.34 5.41
N GLU A 112 -5.55 -12.76 6.20
CA GLU A 112 -6.52 -11.84 6.78
C GLU A 112 -5.83 -10.77 7.64
N MET A 113 -6.25 -9.52 7.48
CA MET A 113 -5.78 -8.40 8.30
C MET A 113 -6.93 -7.80 9.09
N LYS A 114 -6.70 -7.58 10.38
CA LYS A 114 -7.64 -6.85 11.25
C LYS A 114 -7.10 -5.46 11.52
N THR A 115 -7.82 -4.46 11.06
CA THR A 115 -7.49 -3.05 11.28
C THR A 115 -7.86 -2.59 12.69
N VAL A 116 -7.35 -1.43 13.12
CA VAL A 116 -7.67 -0.84 14.43
C VAL A 116 -9.12 -0.41 14.57
N SER A 117 -9.80 -0.11 13.46
CA SER A 117 -11.26 0.13 13.46
C SER A 117 -12.07 -1.15 13.67
N GLY A 118 -11.43 -2.32 13.62
CA GLY A 118 -12.07 -3.63 13.69
C GLY A 118 -12.51 -4.19 12.34
N LYS A 119 -12.37 -3.43 11.24
CA LYS A 119 -12.61 -3.93 9.87
C LYS A 119 -11.62 -5.05 9.56
N VAL A 120 -12.16 -6.12 8.97
CA VAL A 120 -11.40 -7.27 8.47
C VAL A 120 -11.18 -7.09 6.96
N ILE A 121 -9.92 -7.17 6.54
CA ILE A 121 -9.52 -7.17 5.13
C ILE A 121 -9.17 -8.61 4.77
N PRO A 122 -9.93 -9.26 3.88
CA PRO A 122 -9.69 -10.66 3.54
C PRO A 122 -8.41 -10.81 2.71
N PRO A 123 -7.81 -12.01 2.67
CA PRO A 123 -6.78 -12.33 1.70
C PRO A 123 -7.32 -12.27 0.27
N GLU A 124 -6.43 -12.18 -0.71
CA GLU A 124 -6.80 -12.39 -2.12
C GLU A 124 -7.49 -13.75 -2.27
N GLU A 125 -8.69 -13.74 -2.85
CA GLU A 125 -9.33 -14.99 -3.24
C GLU A 125 -8.43 -15.69 -4.26
N LYS A 126 -7.96 -16.89 -3.92
CA LYS A 126 -7.30 -17.74 -4.92
C LYS A 126 -8.36 -18.04 -5.98
N LYS A 127 -8.21 -17.44 -7.17
CA LYS A 127 -8.87 -17.97 -8.36
C LYS A 127 -8.22 -19.33 -8.61
N ASP A 128 -8.86 -20.40 -8.16
CA ASP A 128 -8.50 -21.76 -8.57
C ASP A 128 -8.61 -21.78 -10.11
N GLY A 129 -7.46 -21.81 -10.78
CA GLY A 129 -7.35 -21.92 -12.23
C GLY A 129 -7.61 -23.33 -12.73
#